data_AF-A0AAP8QE77-F1
#
_entry.id   AF-A0AAP8QE77-F1
#
_cell.length_a   1.000
_cell.length_b   1.000
_cell.length_c   1.000
_cell.angle_alpha   90.00
_cell.angle_beta   90.00
_cell.angle_gamma   90.00
#
_symmetry.space_group_name_H-M   'P 1'
#
loop_
_entity.id
_entity.type
_entity.pdbx_description
1 polymer ?
#
loop_
_entity_poly.entity_id
_entity_poly.type
_entity_poly.pdbx_seq_one_letter_code
_entity_poly.pdbx_strand_id
1 'polypeptide(L)'
;MDNRYCSFEEFAQAFEKKWIKTAIEHGLVDEQMDIYLAKVRKNALFVWKKNQGDEWIEKQGYIIVDRKPSEEEIFYKKLGRGRPRKHELNRLQHAIHVRLDEETYQKLLSLCQKSNLDLSETIRMLIKKG
;
A
#
# COMPACT_ATOMS: atom_id res chain seq x y z
N MET A 1 -0.83 9.88 7.29
CA MET A 1 -2.09 9.42 6.66
C MET A 1 -1.81 8.16 5.85
N ASP A 2 -2.81 7.34 5.60
CA ASP A 2 -2.73 6.12 4.80
C ASP A 2 -3.29 6.41 3.40
N ASN A 3 -2.76 5.79 2.34
CA ASN A 3 -3.23 5.98 0.95
C ASN A 3 -3.96 4.75 0.42
N ARG A 4 -4.37 3.88 1.35
CA ARG A 4 -5.04 2.64 1.07
C ARG A 4 -6.54 2.88 1.10
N TYR A 5 -7.21 2.39 0.07
CA TYR A 5 -8.65 2.43 -0.05
C TYR A 5 -9.15 1.00 -0.26
N CYS A 6 -10.21 0.63 0.46
CA CYS A 6 -10.80 -0.69 0.44
C CYS A 6 -12.11 -0.72 -0.37
N SER A 7 -12.57 0.43 -0.86
CA SER A 7 -13.73 0.57 -1.74
C SER A 7 -13.57 1.75 -2.69
N PHE A 8 -14.39 1.77 -3.75
CA PHE A 8 -14.48 2.92 -4.64
C PHE A 8 -14.99 4.17 -3.91
N GLU A 9 -15.99 4.03 -3.04
CA GLU A 9 -16.55 5.13 -2.25
C GLU A 9 -15.50 5.83 -1.38
N GLU A 10 -14.68 5.07 -0.66
CA GLU A 10 -13.59 5.63 0.15
C GLU A 10 -12.59 6.41 -0.71
N PHE A 11 -12.24 5.85 -1.86
CA PHE A 11 -11.36 6.51 -2.82
C PHE A 11 -11.99 7.79 -3.40
N ALA A 12 -13.25 7.72 -3.84
CA ALA A 12 -13.96 8.84 -4.45
C ALA A 12 -14.12 10.01 -3.47
N GLN A 13 -14.45 9.75 -2.21
CA GLN A 13 -14.54 10.78 -1.17
C GLN A 13 -13.19 11.47 -0.92
N ALA A 14 -12.10 10.71 -0.84
CA ALA A 14 -10.77 11.26 -0.65
C ALA A 14 -10.32 12.07 -1.88
N PHE A 15 -10.66 11.60 -3.08
CA PHE A 15 -10.42 12.29 -4.34
C PHE A 15 -11.20 13.62 -4.39
N GLU A 16 -12.50 13.60 -4.11
CA GLU A 16 -13.38 14.78 -4.08
C GLU A 16 -12.91 15.84 -3.08
N LYS A 17 -12.52 15.44 -1.87
CA LYS A 17 -12.08 16.37 -0.82
C LYS A 17 -10.89 17.24 -1.25
N LYS A 18 -9.99 16.70 -2.08
CA LYS A 18 -8.86 17.46 -2.65
C LYS A 18 -9.38 18.57 -3.58
N TRP A 19 -10.32 18.24 -4.45
CA TRP A 19 -10.83 19.14 -5.47
C TRP A 19 -11.84 20.16 -4.92
N ILE A 20 -12.62 19.82 -3.90
CA ILE A 20 -13.47 20.77 -3.17
C ILE A 20 -12.61 21.93 -2.63
N LYS A 21 -11.45 21.63 -2.04
CA LYS A 21 -10.54 22.65 -1.52
C LYS A 21 -10.09 23.61 -2.64
N THR A 22 -9.66 23.05 -3.77
CA THR A 22 -9.25 23.84 -4.95
C THR A 22 -10.40 24.66 -5.53
N ALA A 23 -11.61 24.10 -5.59
CA ALA A 23 -12.78 24.80 -6.10
C ALA A 23 -13.18 26.00 -5.23
N ILE A 24 -13.12 25.85 -3.91
CA ILE A 24 -13.34 26.94 -2.95
C ILE A 24 -12.27 28.03 -3.12
N GLU A 25 -11.00 27.65 -3.27
CA GLU A 25 -9.89 28.59 -3.53
C GLU A 25 -10.09 29.39 -4.83
N HIS A 26 -10.78 28.80 -5.82
CA HIS A 26 -11.14 29.45 -7.09
C HIS A 26 -12.50 30.17 -7.08
N GLY A 27 -13.20 30.22 -5.94
CA GLY A 27 -14.46 30.96 -5.81
C GLY A 27 -15.67 30.32 -6.50
N LEU A 28 -15.63 29.01 -6.77
CA LEU A 28 -16.80 28.28 -7.29
C LEU A 28 -17.86 28.16 -6.18
N VAL A 29 -19.11 28.47 -6.52
CA VAL A 29 -20.25 28.43 -5.59
C VAL A 29 -21.46 27.76 -6.24
N ASP A 30 -22.34 27.20 -5.41
CA ASP A 30 -23.65 26.66 -5.77
C ASP A 30 -23.63 25.74 -7.00
N GLU A 31 -24.40 26.07 -8.04
CA GLU A 31 -24.61 25.23 -9.23
C GLU A 31 -23.31 24.93 -9.99
N GLN A 32 -22.34 25.86 -9.96
CA GLN A 32 -21.03 25.65 -10.57
C GLN A 32 -20.17 24.65 -9.79
N MET A 33 -20.33 24.62 -8.46
CA MET A 33 -19.69 23.61 -7.61
C MET A 33 -20.27 22.23 -7.92
N ASP A 34 -21.58 22.10 -8.08
CA ASP A 34 -22.22 20.81 -8.39
C ASP A 34 -21.77 20.25 -9.74
N ILE A 35 -21.70 21.09 -10.78
CA ILE A 35 -21.18 20.71 -12.10
C ILE A 35 -19.71 20.28 -12.00
N TYR A 36 -18.91 21.02 -11.23
CA TYR A 36 -17.51 20.71 -11.01
C TYR A 36 -17.33 19.37 -10.29
N LEU A 37 -18.08 19.12 -9.21
CA LEU A 37 -18.02 17.87 -8.45
C LEU A 37 -18.50 16.67 -9.27
N ALA A 38 -19.50 16.83 -10.13
CA ALA A 38 -19.91 15.80 -11.07
C ALA A 38 -18.77 15.42 -12.04
N LYS A 39 -18.00 16.41 -12.52
CA LYS A 39 -16.81 16.17 -13.36
C LYS A 39 -15.70 15.47 -12.57
N VAL A 40 -15.46 15.88 -11.33
CA VAL A 40 -14.50 15.24 -10.42
C VAL A 40 -14.86 13.77 -10.16
N ARG A 41 -16.12 13.46 -9.89
CA ARG A 41 -16.62 12.07 -9.73
C ARG A 41 -16.40 11.22 -10.97
N LYS A 42 -16.69 11.75 -12.16
CA LYS A 42 -16.42 11.05 -13.42
C LYS A 42 -14.94 10.74 -13.59
N ASN A 43 -14.06 11.68 -13.24
CA ASN A 43 -12.62 11.48 -13.27
C ASN A 43 -12.16 10.42 -12.25
N ALA A 44 -12.72 10.42 -11.04
CA ALA A 44 -12.45 9.37 -10.05
C ALA A 44 -12.81 7.98 -10.61
N LEU A 45 -14.00 7.82 -11.20
CA LEU A 45 -14.42 6.56 -11.80
C LEU A 45 -13.50 6.11 -12.95
N PHE A 46 -13.09 7.05 -13.80
CA PHE A 46 -12.14 6.76 -14.88
C PHE A 46 -10.81 6.24 -14.33
N VAL A 47 -10.25 6.92 -13.31
CA VAL A 47 -9.01 6.53 -12.65
C VAL A 47 -9.14 5.16 -12.00
N TRP A 48 -10.26 4.88 -11.33
CA TRP A 48 -10.54 3.60 -10.70
C TRP A 48 -10.53 2.46 -11.72
N LYS A 49 -11.31 2.59 -12.80
CA LYS A 49 -11.43 1.56 -13.85
C LYS A 49 -10.12 1.35 -14.59
N LYS A 50 -9.43 2.43 -14.96
CA LYS A 50 -8.13 2.37 -15.65
C LYS A 50 -7.10 1.54 -14.87
N ASN A 51 -7.21 1.54 -13.56
CA ASN A 51 -6.27 0.89 -12.67
C ASN A 51 -6.81 -0.39 -12.04
N GLN A 52 -7.95 -0.90 -12.53
CA GLN A 52 -8.55 -2.15 -12.08
C GLN A 52 -8.77 -2.19 -10.56
N GLY A 53 -9.30 -1.10 -9.97
CA GLY A 53 -9.37 -0.97 -8.52
C GLY A 53 -10.10 -2.10 -7.81
N ASP A 54 -11.19 -2.60 -8.42
CA ASP A 54 -11.95 -3.75 -7.89
C ASP A 54 -11.11 -5.03 -7.87
N GLU A 55 -10.37 -5.32 -8.96
CA GLU A 55 -9.50 -6.51 -9.03
C GLU A 55 -8.36 -6.45 -8.00
N TRP A 56 -7.85 -5.25 -7.69
CA TRP A 56 -6.79 -5.11 -6.69
C TRP A 56 -7.32 -5.28 -5.28
N ILE A 57 -8.53 -4.80 -4.99
CA ILE A 57 -9.18 -5.07 -3.71
C ILE A 57 -9.44 -6.56 -3.56
N GLU A 58 -9.92 -7.24 -4.61
CA GLU A 58 -10.12 -8.70 -4.57
C GLU A 58 -8.80 -9.45 -4.29
N LYS A 59 -7.69 -9.04 -4.91
CA LYS A 59 -6.40 -9.73 -4.79
C LYS A 59 -5.67 -9.48 -3.47
N GLN A 60 -5.74 -8.27 -2.89
CA GLN A 60 -4.92 -7.89 -1.72
C GLN A 60 -5.65 -7.11 -0.63
N GLY A 61 -6.96 -6.89 -0.78
CA GLY A 61 -7.82 -6.18 0.16
C GLY A 61 -7.78 -4.64 0.07
N TYR A 62 -6.92 -4.06 -0.77
CA TYR A 62 -6.80 -2.60 -0.91
C TYR A 62 -6.16 -2.18 -2.25
N ILE A 63 -6.38 -0.91 -2.63
CA ILE A 63 -5.63 -0.19 -3.66
C ILE A 63 -4.86 0.98 -3.03
N ILE A 64 -3.65 1.27 -3.54
CA ILE A 64 -2.90 2.48 -3.17
C ILE A 64 -3.00 3.50 -4.30
N VAL A 65 -3.42 4.71 -3.95
CA VAL A 65 -3.45 5.84 -4.88
C VAL A 65 -2.49 6.94 -4.41
N ASP A 66 -1.76 7.53 -5.36
CA ASP A 66 -0.86 8.65 -5.07
C ASP A 66 -1.66 9.84 -4.53
N ARG A 67 -1.10 10.58 -3.55
CA ARG A 67 -1.82 11.68 -2.85
C ARG A 67 -1.99 12.92 -3.71
N LYS A 68 -1.05 13.15 -4.62
CA LYS A 68 -0.95 14.39 -5.37
C LYS A 68 -0.61 14.10 -6.83
N PRO A 69 -1.48 13.38 -7.56
CA PRO A 69 -1.31 13.36 -8.99
C PRO A 69 -1.61 14.79 -9.49
N SER A 70 -0.69 15.36 -10.27
CA SER A 70 -0.97 16.56 -11.09
C SER A 70 -2.09 16.23 -12.10
N GLU A 71 -2.75 17.24 -12.68
CA GLU A 71 -3.78 17.01 -13.71
C GLU A 71 -3.29 16.08 -14.83
N GLU A 72 -2.02 16.19 -15.20
CA GLU A 72 -1.36 15.33 -16.18
C GLU A 72 -1.08 13.93 -15.60
N GLU A 73 -0.52 13.83 -14.40
CA GLU A 73 -0.13 12.54 -13.80
C GLU A 73 -1.32 11.61 -13.51
N ILE A 74 -2.52 12.15 -13.26
CA ILE A 74 -3.75 11.36 -13.06
C ILE A 74 -3.99 10.41 -14.25
N PHE A 75 -3.69 10.88 -15.46
CA PHE A 75 -3.94 10.13 -16.67
C PHE A 75 -2.76 9.29 -17.11
N TYR A 76 -1.52 9.60 -16.71
CA TYR A 76 -0.35 8.89 -17.21
C TYR A 76 0.27 7.90 -16.22
N LYS A 77 0.11 8.10 -14.92
CA LYS A 77 0.73 7.25 -13.90
C LYS A 77 -0.15 6.02 -13.64
N LYS A 78 0.41 4.82 -13.77
CA LYS A 78 -0.25 3.61 -13.27
C LYS A 78 -0.38 3.74 -11.75
N LEU A 79 -1.60 3.61 -11.21
CA LEU A 79 -1.80 3.38 -9.78
C LEU A 79 -1.12 2.04 -9.48
N GLY A 80 0.07 2.12 -8.90
CA GLY A 80 0.97 0.99 -8.79
C GLY A 80 1.77 1.07 -7.51
N ARG A 81 1.70 -0.03 -6.76
CA ARG A 81 2.63 -0.52 -5.73
C ARG A 81 3.26 0.54 -4.82
N GLY A 82 2.78 0.57 -3.57
CA GLY A 82 3.75 0.35 -2.49
C GLY A 82 4.24 -1.12 -2.54
N ARG A 83 5.48 -1.40 -2.12
CA ARG A 83 5.98 -2.78 -1.95
C ARG A 83 4.91 -3.60 -1.20
N PRO A 84 4.44 -4.75 -1.73
CA PRO A 84 3.45 -5.57 -1.04
C PRO A 84 3.90 -5.81 0.40
N ARG A 85 3.15 -5.28 1.37
CA ARG A 85 3.43 -5.56 2.78
C ARG A 85 2.86 -6.93 3.06
N LYS A 86 3.61 -7.77 3.79
CA LYS A 86 3.07 -9.04 4.28
C LYS A 86 1.76 -8.76 5.02
N HIS A 87 0.76 -9.63 4.81
CA HIS A 87 -0.51 -9.62 5.56
C HIS A 87 -0.23 -9.41 7.05
N GLU A 88 -1.06 -8.67 7.78
CA GLU A 88 -0.77 -8.32 9.19
C GLU A 88 -0.50 -9.56 10.06
N LEU A 89 -1.24 -10.64 9.83
CA LEU A 89 -1.05 -11.96 10.48
C LEU A 89 0.33 -12.58 10.22
N ASN A 90 0.94 -12.29 9.06
CA ASN A 90 2.23 -12.82 8.62
C ASN A 90 3.39 -11.84 8.85
N ARG A 91 3.13 -10.70 9.50
CA ARG A 91 4.12 -9.65 9.68
C ARG A 91 4.82 -9.86 11.02
N LEU A 92 6.11 -10.22 10.95
CA LEU A 92 6.98 -10.23 12.12
C LEU A 92 7.06 -8.80 12.68
N GLN A 93 6.65 -8.64 13.93
CA GLN A 93 6.56 -7.32 14.58
C GLN A 93 7.90 -6.84 15.15
N HIS A 94 8.81 -7.78 15.44
CA HIS A 94 10.08 -7.51 16.08
C HIS A 94 11.24 -7.98 15.20
N ALA A 95 12.29 -7.16 15.15
CA ALA A 95 13.56 -7.50 14.55
C ALA A 95 14.58 -7.73 15.68
N ILE A 96 15.35 -8.80 15.57
CA ILE A 96 16.40 -9.16 16.52
C ILE A 96 17.72 -9.20 15.76
N HIS A 97 18.73 -8.53 16.28
CA HIS A 97 20.10 -8.60 15.77
C HIS A 97 20.90 -9.55 16.65
N VAL A 98 21.41 -10.63 16.06
CA VAL A 98 22.25 -11.61 16.74
C VAL A 98 23.68 -11.42 16.28
N ARG A 99 24.63 -11.33 17.22
CA ARG A 99 26.06 -11.34 16.94
C ARG A 99 26.60 -12.71 17.28
N LEU A 100 27.27 -13.34 16.33
CA LEU A 100 27.90 -14.65 16.47
C LEU A 100 29.37 -14.50 16.14
N ASP A 101 30.20 -15.28 16.79
CA ASP A 101 31.58 -15.48 16.36
C ASP A 101 31.60 -16.39 15.11
N GLU A 102 32.76 -16.45 14.45
CA GLU A 102 32.93 -17.18 13.20
C GLU A 102 32.60 -18.67 13.38
N GLU A 103 33.10 -19.29 14.46
CA GLU A 103 32.88 -20.71 14.70
C GLU A 103 31.38 -21.04 14.90
N THR A 104 30.65 -20.24 15.69
CA THR A 104 29.22 -20.46 15.90
C THR A 104 28.41 -20.16 14.63
N TYR A 105 28.83 -19.17 13.85
CA TYR A 105 28.19 -18.87 12.57
C TYR A 105 28.33 -20.04 11.57
N GLN A 106 29.51 -20.67 11.48
CA GLN A 106 29.70 -21.86 10.64
C GLN A 106 28.86 -23.06 11.09
N LYS A 107 28.72 -23.27 12.41
CA LYS A 107 27.81 -24.30 12.97
C LYS A 107 26.36 -24.01 12.60
N LEU A 108 25.94 -22.74 12.66
CA LEU A 108 24.60 -22.33 12.27
C LEU A 108 24.34 -22.58 10.78
N LEU A 109 25.28 -22.23 9.89
CA LEU A 109 25.16 -22.49 8.45
C LEU A 109 25.03 -23.99 8.16
N SER A 110 25.85 -24.81 8.83
CA SER A 110 25.77 -26.27 8.70
C SER A 110 24.41 -26.80 9.16
N LEU A 111 23.83 -26.22 10.21
CA LEU A 111 22.50 -26.59 10.68
C LEU A 111 21.39 -26.15 9.70
N CYS A 112 21.52 -24.96 9.10
CA CYS A 112 20.59 -24.47 8.07
C CYS A 112 20.54 -25.44 6.88
N GLN A 113 21.71 -25.91 6.42
CA GLN A 113 21.81 -26.90 5.34
C GLN A 113 21.17 -28.24 5.72
N LYS A 114 21.43 -28.74 6.94
CA LYS A 114 20.85 -30.01 7.42
C LYS A 114 19.33 -29.97 7.59
N SER A 115 18.80 -28.83 8.02
CA SER A 115 17.37 -28.65 8.30
C SER A 115 16.57 -28.08 7.13
N ASN A 116 17.24 -27.66 6.06
CA ASN A 116 16.66 -26.98 4.90
C ASN A 116 15.83 -25.73 5.29
N LEU A 117 16.35 -24.96 6.25
CA LEU A 117 15.74 -23.73 6.76
C LEU A 117 16.65 -22.53 6.50
N ASP A 118 16.06 -21.34 6.38
CA ASP A 118 16.86 -20.12 6.30
C ASP A 118 17.49 -19.75 7.66
N LEU A 119 18.48 -18.83 7.65
CA LEU A 119 19.17 -18.37 8.86
C LEU A 119 18.21 -17.83 9.93
N SER A 120 17.21 -17.04 9.52
CA SER A 120 16.25 -16.42 10.43
C SER A 120 15.28 -17.45 11.01
N GLU A 121 14.84 -18.41 10.22
CA GLU A 121 14.00 -19.53 10.64
C GLU A 121 14.73 -20.45 11.60
N THR A 122 15.99 -20.75 11.30
CA THR A 122 16.85 -21.58 12.15
C THR A 122 17.09 -20.91 13.51
N ILE A 123 17.41 -19.60 13.53
CA ILE A 123 17.55 -18.84 14.79
C ILE A 123 16.22 -18.80 15.56
N ARG A 124 15.08 -18.57 14.90
CA ARG A 124 13.76 -18.61 15.55
C ARG A 124 13.46 -19.99 16.14
N MET A 125 13.82 -21.06 15.43
CA MET A 125 13.67 -22.43 15.91
C MET A 125 14.53 -22.66 17.17
N LEU A 126 15.78 -22.22 17.16
CA LEU A 126 16.69 -22.35 18.30
C LEU A 126 16.20 -21.58 19.53
N ILE A 127 15.76 -20.33 19.35
CA ILE A 127 15.20 -19.51 20.44
C ILE A 127 13.94 -20.14 21.03
N LYS A 128 13.11 -20.80 20.23
CA LYS A 128 11.90 -21.48 20.73
C LYS A 128 12.19 -22.79 21.48
N LYS A 129 13.36 -23.40 21.25
CA LYS A 129 13.75 -24.68 21.87
C LYS A 129 14.55 -24.49 23.16
N GLY A 130 15.23 -23.36 23.32
CA GLY A 130 15.90 -22.96 24.56
C GLY A 130 14.91 -22.38 25.55
#